data_AF-J3JIV6-F1
#
_entry.id   AF-J3JIV6-F1
#
_cell.length_a   1.000
_cell.length_b   1.000
_cell.length_c   1.000
_cell.angle_alpha   90.00
_cell.angle_beta   90.00
_cell.angle_gamma   90.00
#
_symmetry.space_group_name_H-M   'P 1'
#
loop_
_entity.id
_entity.type
_entity.pdbx_description
1 polymer ?
#
loop_
_entity_poly.entity_id
_entity_poly.type
_entity_poly.pdbx_seq_one_letter_code
_entity_poly.pdbx_strand_id
1 'polypeptide(L)'
;MGAARRFDISAKAREVRGADRVVVRDGEAIGVLLERMGAPEAFKVWAERRSRRESRGTANRLANFDDANLRRSARAAVASGARVERAFEILGDDVPGHLLQAGQLRIAHKQASLEELGQLSDPQLTKDAVAGRIRRLLAMADKQAHELGIPDTESVLTQEMLEP
;
A
#
# COMPACT_ATOMS: atom_id res chain seq x y z
N MET A 1 27.51 -25.88 23.28
CA MET A 1 26.05 -25.86 22.97
C MET A 1 25.14 -26.15 24.18
N GLY A 2 25.61 -26.82 25.24
CA GLY A 2 24.76 -27.24 26.37
C GLY A 2 24.18 -26.12 27.23
N ALA A 3 24.94 -25.05 27.53
CA ALA A 3 24.48 -23.98 28.42
C ALA A 3 23.37 -23.11 27.80
N ALA A 4 23.47 -22.70 26.53
CA ALA A 4 22.45 -21.89 25.86
C ALA A 4 21.11 -22.64 25.72
N ARG A 5 21.14 -23.95 25.40
CA ARG A 5 19.94 -24.80 25.36
C ARG A 5 19.25 -24.93 26.72
N ARG A 6 19.99 -24.91 27.83
CA ARG A 6 19.40 -24.96 29.18
C ARG A 6 18.60 -23.71 29.54
N PHE A 7 18.74 -22.63 28.76
CA PHE A 7 17.98 -21.41 28.92
C PHE A 7 16.99 -21.20 27.76
N ASP A 8 16.64 -22.26 27.02
CA ASP A 8 15.76 -22.23 25.83
C ASP A 8 16.19 -21.23 24.74
N ILE A 9 17.49 -20.93 24.67
CA ILE A 9 18.04 -19.97 23.72
C ILE A 9 18.60 -20.69 22.50
N SER A 10 18.05 -20.34 21.34
CA SER A 10 18.57 -20.79 20.05
C SER A 10 19.89 -20.09 19.73
N ALA A 11 20.98 -20.86 19.78
CA ALA A 11 22.33 -20.37 19.52
C ALA A 11 22.98 -21.20 18.40
N LYS A 12 23.75 -20.54 17.52
CA LYS A 12 24.50 -21.21 16.45
C LYS A 12 25.98 -21.27 16.82
N ALA A 13 26.53 -22.49 16.91
CA ALA A 13 27.97 -22.69 17.01
C ALA A 13 28.63 -22.41 15.64
N ARG A 14 29.81 -21.79 15.67
CA ARG A 14 30.65 -21.55 14.49
C ARG A 14 32.11 -21.57 14.91
N GLU A 15 32.96 -22.17 14.09
CA GLU A 15 34.40 -22.03 14.21
C GLU A 15 34.85 -20.78 13.45
N VAL A 16 35.62 -19.91 14.11
CA VAL A 16 36.16 -18.69 13.49
C VAL A 16 37.62 -18.55 13.88
N ARG A 17 38.52 -18.64 12.90
CA ARG A 17 39.99 -18.53 13.07
C ARG A 17 40.54 -19.53 14.12
N GLY A 18 40.07 -20.78 14.08
CA GLY A 18 40.52 -21.84 14.99
C GLY A 18 39.94 -21.75 16.41
N ALA A 19 38.94 -20.89 16.64
CA ALA A 19 38.25 -20.77 17.93
C ALA A 19 36.75 -21.07 17.78
N ASP A 20 36.22 -21.86 18.72
CA ASP A 20 34.79 -22.11 18.84
C ASP A 20 34.05 -20.86 19.34
N ARG A 21 33.03 -20.44 18.59
CA ARG A 21 32.15 -19.31 18.93
C ARG A 21 30.70 -19.75 18.96
N VAL A 22 29.94 -19.14 19.87
CA VAL A 22 28.49 -19.29 19.95
C VAL A 22 27.84 -17.94 19.65
N VAL A 23 26.95 -17.89 18.66
CA VAL A 23 26.28 -16.68 18.23
C VAL A 23 24.78 -16.77 18.54
N VAL A 24 24.28 -15.77 19.27
CA VAL A 24 22.85 -15.54 19.50
C VAL A 24 22.46 -14.28 18.74
N ARG A 25 21.38 -14.36 17.96
CA ARG A 25 20.89 -13.25 17.13
C ARG A 25 19.50 -12.79 17.49
N ASP A 26 18.72 -13.66 18.11
CA ASP A 26 17.41 -13.29 18.62
C ASP A 26 17.59 -12.32 19.79
N GLY A 27 16.98 -11.15 19.69
CA GLY A 27 17.24 -10.10 20.67
C GLY A 27 16.58 -10.34 22.02
N GLU A 28 15.59 -11.23 22.09
CA GLU A 28 14.86 -11.56 23.32
C GLU A 28 15.71 -12.57 24.09
N ALA A 29 16.22 -13.57 23.37
CA ALA A 29 17.27 -14.47 23.85
C ALA A 29 18.52 -13.74 24.35
N ILE A 30 18.97 -12.66 23.68
CA ILE A 30 20.08 -11.83 24.18
C ILE A 30 19.71 -11.16 25.51
N GLY A 31 18.47 -10.66 25.66
CA GLY A 31 17.98 -10.09 26.91
C GLY A 31 17.97 -11.11 28.05
N VAL A 32 17.39 -12.28 27.81
CA VAL A 32 17.37 -13.40 28.76
C VAL A 32 18.78 -13.81 29.18
N LEU A 33 19.74 -13.88 28.24
CA LEU A 33 21.14 -14.18 28.58
C LEU A 33 21.74 -13.13 29.51
N LEU A 34 21.58 -11.84 29.20
CA LEU A 34 22.15 -10.76 30.01
C LEU A 34 21.58 -10.77 31.44
N GLU A 35 20.29 -11.05 31.59
CA GLU A 35 19.64 -11.20 32.88
C GLU A 35 20.18 -12.42 33.65
N ARG A 36 20.24 -13.60 33.00
CA ARG A 36 20.73 -14.84 33.61
C ARG A 36 22.21 -14.82 33.97
N MET A 37 23.02 -14.04 33.26
CA MET A 37 24.44 -13.82 33.56
C MET A 37 24.64 -12.80 34.70
N GLY A 38 23.58 -12.19 35.23
CA GLY A 38 23.69 -11.21 36.30
C GLY A 38 24.26 -9.86 35.83
N ALA A 39 23.96 -9.46 34.59
CA ALA A 39 24.44 -8.21 33.98
C ALA A 39 23.30 -7.18 33.80
N PRO A 40 22.72 -6.64 34.89
CA PRO A 40 21.51 -5.79 34.83
C PRO A 40 21.71 -4.48 34.08
N GLU A 41 22.87 -3.82 34.21
CA GLU A 41 23.17 -2.59 33.47
C GLU A 41 23.26 -2.83 31.96
N ALA A 42 23.88 -3.94 31.56
CA ALA A 42 23.96 -4.34 30.16
C ALA A 42 22.57 -4.70 29.61
N PHE A 43 21.74 -5.41 30.40
CA PHE A 43 20.35 -5.70 30.05
C PHE A 43 19.54 -4.42 29.85
N LYS A 44 19.63 -3.46 30.77
CA LYS A 44 18.90 -2.18 30.69
C LYS A 44 19.24 -1.40 29.42
N VAL A 45 20.53 -1.24 29.12
CA VAL A 45 20.99 -0.56 27.89
C VAL A 45 20.55 -1.34 26.63
N TRP A 46 20.60 -2.68 26.68
CA TRP A 46 20.14 -3.53 25.58
C TRP A 46 18.64 -3.36 25.31
N ALA A 47 17.82 -3.46 26.35
CA ALA A 47 16.37 -3.36 26.30
C ALA A 47 15.94 -1.98 25.78
N GLU A 48 16.53 -0.90 26.29
CA GLU A 48 16.26 0.47 25.84
C GLU A 48 16.57 0.64 24.34
N ARG A 49 17.74 0.17 23.89
CA ARG A 49 18.13 0.26 22.48
C ARG A 49 17.25 -0.59 21.58
N ARG A 50 16.82 -1.78 22.04
CA ARG A 50 15.92 -2.65 21.29
C ARG A 50 14.56 -1.99 21.13
N SER A 51 13.96 -1.53 22.22
CA SER A 51 12.67 -0.85 22.22
C SER A 51 12.67 0.33 21.23
N ARG A 52 13.68 1.20 21.30
CA ARG A 52 13.84 2.32 20.36
C ARG A 52 13.94 1.88 18.89
N ARG A 53 14.64 0.78 18.61
CA ARG A 53 14.77 0.23 17.24
C ARG A 53 13.44 -0.34 16.73
N GLU A 54 12.69 -1.03 17.58
CA GLU A 54 11.39 -1.58 17.23
C GLU A 54 10.38 -0.47 16.95
N SER A 55 10.29 0.52 17.84
CA SER A 55 9.41 1.68 17.65
C SER A 55 9.73 2.41 16.35
N ARG A 56 11.02 2.70 16.08
CA ARG A 56 11.44 3.34 14.81
C ARG A 56 11.18 2.45 13.60
N GLY A 57 11.42 1.16 13.71
CA GLY A 57 11.17 0.20 12.63
C GLY A 57 9.69 0.15 12.25
N THR A 58 8.80 0.13 13.25
CA THR A 58 7.35 0.18 13.02
C THR A 58 6.90 1.52 12.43
N ALA A 59 7.39 2.64 12.96
CA ALA A 59 7.08 3.97 12.42
C ALA A 59 7.54 4.12 10.96
N ASN A 60 8.76 3.69 10.64
CA ASN A 60 9.27 3.74 9.26
C ASN A 60 8.48 2.84 8.32
N ARG A 61 8.09 1.62 8.75
CA ARG A 61 7.24 0.74 7.94
C ARG A 61 5.89 1.38 7.66
N LEU A 62 5.27 2.01 8.66
CA LEU A 62 4.00 2.70 8.49
C LEU A 62 4.13 3.89 7.54
N ALA A 63 5.12 4.77 7.76
CA ALA A 63 5.35 5.93 6.89
C ALA A 63 5.62 5.53 5.43
N ASN A 64 6.43 4.49 5.20
CA ASN A 64 6.68 3.98 3.85
C ASN A 64 5.43 3.38 3.22
N PHE A 65 4.58 2.71 4.02
CA PHE A 65 3.31 2.16 3.55
C PHE A 65 2.33 3.26 3.15
N ASP A 66 2.23 4.32 3.94
CA ASP A 66 1.35 5.46 3.68
C ASP A 66 1.80 6.24 2.42
N ASP A 67 3.10 6.51 2.27
CA ASP A 67 3.66 7.15 1.07
C ASP A 67 3.41 6.30 -0.19
N ALA A 68 3.65 4.99 -0.12
CA ALA A 68 3.38 4.08 -1.23
C ALA A 68 1.89 4.03 -1.61
N ASN A 69 1.00 3.98 -0.62
CA ASN A 69 -0.45 3.98 -0.86
C ASN A 69 -0.94 5.30 -1.44
N LEU A 70 -0.42 6.43 -0.95
CA LEU A 70 -0.79 7.76 -1.44
C LEU A 70 -0.41 7.91 -2.92
N ARG A 71 0.84 7.55 -3.27
CA ARG A 71 1.32 7.60 -4.66
C ARG A 71 0.50 6.71 -5.59
N ARG A 72 0.28 5.45 -5.19
CA ARG A 72 -0.53 4.51 -5.98
C ARG A 72 -1.95 5.04 -6.19
N SER A 73 -2.58 5.56 -5.14
CA SER A 73 -3.95 6.07 -5.21
C SER A 73 -4.05 7.32 -6.08
N ALA A 74 -3.08 8.23 -5.98
CA ALA A 74 -3.01 9.44 -6.81
C ALA A 74 -2.88 9.10 -8.30
N ARG A 75 -1.97 8.19 -8.67
CA ARG A 75 -1.83 7.72 -10.06
C ARG A 75 -3.11 7.08 -10.57
N ALA A 76 -3.71 6.18 -9.78
CA ALA A 76 -4.98 5.54 -10.14
C ALA A 76 -6.12 6.55 -10.34
N ALA A 77 -6.17 7.62 -9.54
CA ALA A 77 -7.15 8.69 -9.68
C ALA A 77 -6.96 9.47 -11.00
N VAL A 78 -5.71 9.81 -11.34
CA VAL A 78 -5.36 10.48 -12.61
C VAL A 78 -5.68 9.59 -13.82
N ALA A 79 -5.29 8.31 -13.77
CA ALA A 79 -5.64 7.33 -14.79
C ALA A 79 -7.14 7.17 -14.96
N SER A 80 -7.87 7.06 -13.86
CA SER A 80 -9.33 7.01 -13.91
C SER A 80 -9.94 8.26 -14.53
N GLY A 81 -9.40 9.44 -14.24
CA GLY A 81 -9.83 10.71 -14.84
C GLY A 81 -9.68 10.72 -16.36
N ALA A 82 -8.50 10.38 -16.86
CA ALA A 82 -8.22 10.34 -18.31
C ALA A 82 -9.12 9.34 -19.04
N ARG A 83 -9.33 8.14 -18.46
CA ARG A 83 -10.24 7.14 -19.04
C ARG A 83 -11.69 7.63 -19.07
N VAL A 84 -12.13 8.35 -18.04
CA VAL A 84 -13.50 8.89 -17.99
C VAL A 84 -13.70 10.00 -19.02
N GLU A 85 -12.71 10.86 -19.24
CA GLU A 85 -12.73 11.84 -20.34
C GLU A 85 -12.91 11.13 -21.68
N ARG A 86 -12.10 10.10 -21.94
CA ARG A 86 -12.23 9.29 -23.16
C ARG A 86 -13.58 8.57 -23.26
N ALA A 87 -14.13 8.10 -22.14
CA ALA A 87 -15.43 7.45 -22.10
C ALA A 87 -16.56 8.39 -22.55
N PHE A 88 -16.49 9.68 -22.18
CA PHE A 88 -17.47 10.68 -22.63
C PHE A 88 -17.34 11.01 -24.12
N GLU A 89 -16.12 10.99 -24.68
CA GLU A 89 -15.94 11.13 -26.13
C GLU A 89 -16.54 9.96 -26.92
N ILE A 90 -16.45 8.73 -26.38
CA ILE A 90 -16.95 7.52 -27.03
C ILE A 90 -18.48 7.43 -26.94
N LEU A 91 -19.05 7.72 -25.76
CA LEU A 91 -20.47 7.52 -25.47
C LEU A 91 -21.34 8.74 -25.79
N GLY A 92 -20.79 9.94 -25.81
CA GLY A 92 -21.56 11.17 -26.03
C GLY A 92 -22.71 11.33 -25.02
N ASP A 93 -23.92 11.56 -25.54
CA ASP A 93 -25.13 11.81 -24.74
C ASP A 93 -25.82 10.52 -24.23
N ASP A 94 -25.35 9.33 -24.63
CA ASP A 94 -25.99 8.04 -24.29
C ASP A 94 -25.65 7.54 -22.87
N VAL A 95 -24.94 8.35 -22.07
CA VAL A 95 -24.51 7.96 -20.71
C VAL A 95 -25.67 8.04 -19.72
N PRO A 96 -25.99 6.94 -18.98
CA PRO A 96 -26.99 6.99 -17.92
C PRO A 96 -26.65 8.04 -16.85
N GLY A 97 -27.63 8.84 -16.42
CA GLY A 97 -27.40 10.01 -15.56
C GLY A 97 -26.60 9.73 -14.27
N HIS A 98 -26.80 8.58 -13.62
CA HIS A 98 -26.06 8.21 -12.42
C HIS A 98 -24.57 7.87 -12.68
N LEU A 99 -24.23 7.46 -13.90
CA LEU A 99 -22.85 7.24 -14.36
C LEU A 99 -22.24 8.56 -14.83
N LEU A 100 -23.01 9.39 -15.54
CA LEU A 100 -22.62 10.72 -15.96
C LEU A 100 -22.19 11.57 -14.76
N GLN A 101 -23.02 11.62 -13.71
CA GLN A 101 -22.71 12.34 -12.47
C GLN A 101 -21.37 11.88 -11.85
N ALA A 102 -21.15 10.56 -11.77
CA ALA A 102 -19.92 10.02 -11.20
C ALA A 102 -18.69 10.33 -12.07
N GLY A 103 -18.84 10.28 -13.40
CA GLY A 103 -17.79 10.62 -14.34
C GLY A 103 -17.44 12.13 -14.28
N GLN A 104 -18.46 12.99 -14.26
CA GLN A 104 -18.27 14.44 -14.12
C GLN A 104 -17.55 14.80 -12.82
N LEU A 105 -17.91 14.16 -11.69
CA LEU A 105 -17.19 14.34 -10.42
C LEU A 105 -15.73 13.91 -10.51
N ARG A 106 -15.44 12.78 -11.17
CA ARG A 106 -14.06 12.30 -11.38
C ARG A 106 -13.25 13.26 -12.26
N ILE A 107 -13.84 13.86 -13.30
CA ILE A 107 -13.17 14.88 -14.13
C ILE A 107 -12.95 16.17 -13.35
N ALA A 108 -13.95 16.64 -12.61
CA ALA A 108 -13.88 17.87 -11.82
C ALA A 108 -12.84 17.76 -10.69
N HIS A 109 -12.69 16.56 -10.11
CA HIS A 109 -11.79 16.30 -8.99
C HIS A 109 -10.80 15.16 -9.31
N LYS A 110 -9.91 15.40 -10.29
CA LYS A 110 -8.97 14.40 -10.82
C LYS A 110 -8.09 13.72 -9.77
N GLN A 111 -7.74 14.45 -8.72
CA GLN A 111 -6.85 13.98 -7.64
C GLN A 111 -7.59 13.44 -6.42
N ALA A 112 -8.91 13.60 -6.35
CA ALA A 112 -9.69 13.15 -5.20
C ALA A 112 -9.74 11.62 -5.14
N SER A 113 -9.64 11.09 -3.93
CA SER A 113 -9.93 9.70 -3.63
C SER A 113 -11.39 9.36 -3.95
N LEU A 114 -11.67 8.08 -4.13
CA LEU A 114 -13.05 7.60 -4.33
C LEU A 114 -13.96 7.89 -3.13
N GLU A 115 -13.39 8.00 -1.93
CA GLU A 115 -14.12 8.36 -0.72
C GLU A 115 -14.52 9.83 -0.73
N GLU A 116 -13.58 10.73 -1.05
CA GLU A 116 -13.87 12.15 -1.22
C GLU A 116 -14.90 12.39 -2.33
N LEU A 117 -14.81 11.68 -3.47
CA LEU A 117 -15.83 11.76 -4.51
C LEU A 117 -17.23 11.34 -4.02
N GLY A 118 -17.30 10.35 -3.12
CA GLY A 118 -18.56 9.91 -2.52
C GLY A 118 -19.15 10.93 -1.56
N GLN A 119 -18.31 11.69 -0.86
CA GLN A 119 -18.75 12.78 0.00
C GLN A 119 -19.22 14.00 -0.79
N LEU A 120 -18.61 14.24 -1.96
CA LEU A 120 -18.96 15.33 -2.89
C LEU A 120 -20.19 15.02 -3.75
N SER A 121 -20.62 13.75 -3.85
CA SER A 121 -21.79 13.40 -4.64
C SER A 121 -23.09 13.77 -3.94
N ASP A 122 -24.11 14.08 -4.73
CA ASP A 122 -25.48 14.29 -4.25
C ASP A 122 -26.44 13.32 -4.94
N PRO A 123 -27.01 12.32 -4.23
CA PRO A 123 -26.81 12.05 -2.80
C PRO A 123 -25.39 11.56 -2.48
N GLN A 124 -24.97 11.65 -1.21
CA GLN A 124 -23.69 11.11 -0.76
C GLN A 124 -23.63 9.59 -0.99
N LEU A 125 -22.49 9.13 -1.49
CA LEU A 125 -22.26 7.74 -1.84
C LEU A 125 -21.09 7.17 -1.05
N THR A 126 -21.10 5.86 -0.87
CA THR A 126 -19.93 5.15 -0.38
C THR A 126 -18.85 5.10 -1.47
N LYS A 127 -17.60 4.96 -1.04
CA LYS A 127 -16.44 4.72 -1.91
C LYS A 127 -16.72 3.65 -2.99
N ASP A 128 -17.30 2.52 -2.58
CA ASP A 128 -17.57 1.39 -3.46
C ASP A 128 -18.70 1.66 -4.46
N ALA A 129 -19.70 2.46 -4.07
CA ALA A 129 -20.77 2.89 -4.97
C ALA A 129 -20.22 3.79 -6.08
N VAL A 130 -19.35 4.75 -5.75
CA VAL A 130 -18.65 5.60 -6.74
C VAL A 130 -17.76 4.74 -7.64
N ALA A 131 -16.93 3.86 -7.04
CA ALA A 131 -16.06 2.96 -7.79
C ALA A 131 -16.84 2.09 -8.78
N GLY A 132 -17.98 1.54 -8.33
CA GLY A 132 -18.85 0.73 -9.17
C GLY A 132 -19.47 1.51 -10.33
N ARG A 133 -19.87 2.78 -10.10
CA ARG A 133 -20.38 3.66 -11.16
C ARG A 133 -19.30 3.97 -12.20
N ILE A 134 -18.11 4.40 -11.77
CA ILE A 134 -16.99 4.68 -12.69
C ILE A 134 -16.63 3.42 -13.49
N ARG A 135 -16.53 2.26 -12.84
CA ARG A 135 -16.22 0.99 -13.54
C ARG A 135 -17.25 0.63 -14.62
N ARG A 136 -18.54 0.82 -14.34
CA ARG A 136 -19.62 0.57 -15.31
C ARG A 136 -19.59 1.56 -16.47
N LEU A 137 -19.28 2.83 -16.20
CA LEU A 137 -19.10 3.85 -17.25
C LEU A 137 -17.99 3.44 -18.22
N LEU A 138 -16.82 3.05 -17.70
CA LEU A 138 -15.68 2.63 -18.51
C LEU A 138 -16.00 1.36 -19.30
N ALA A 139 -16.60 0.35 -18.67
CA ALA A 139 -16.98 -0.88 -19.36
C ALA A 139 -18.01 -0.64 -20.49
N MET A 140 -18.92 0.31 -20.31
CA MET A 140 -19.87 0.73 -21.35
C MET A 140 -19.15 1.38 -22.52
N ALA A 141 -18.22 2.30 -22.25
CA ALA A 141 -17.42 2.97 -23.28
C ALA A 141 -16.50 1.99 -24.02
N ASP A 142 -15.82 1.10 -23.32
CA ASP A 142 -14.91 0.11 -23.92
C ASP A 142 -15.69 -0.86 -24.83
N LYS A 143 -16.90 -1.26 -24.43
CA LYS A 143 -17.80 -2.05 -25.28
C LYS A 143 -18.20 -1.29 -26.54
N GLN A 144 -18.63 -0.04 -26.42
CA GLN A 144 -19.00 0.80 -27.56
C GLN A 144 -17.82 1.01 -28.52
N ALA A 145 -16.62 1.25 -27.98
CA ALA A 145 -15.41 1.43 -28.77
C ALA A 145 -15.09 0.18 -29.61
N HIS A 146 -15.21 -1.01 -29.00
CA HIS A 146 -15.02 -2.28 -29.70
C HIS A 146 -16.05 -2.48 -30.82
N GLU A 147 -17.33 -2.16 -30.59
CA GLU A 147 -18.38 -2.25 -31.61
C GLU A 147 -18.15 -1.29 -32.78
N LEU A 148 -17.60 -0.10 -32.51
CA LEU A 148 -17.25 0.90 -33.52
C LEU A 148 -15.88 0.66 -34.18
N GLY A 149 -15.08 -0.29 -33.68
CA GLY A 149 -13.72 -0.56 -34.16
C GLY A 149 -12.72 0.57 -33.88
N ILE A 150 -12.96 1.37 -32.84
CA ILE A 150 -12.08 2.48 -32.42
C ILE A 150 -11.29 2.11 -31.16
N PRO A 151 -10.18 2.83 -30.85
CA PRO A 151 -9.44 2.62 -29.60
C PRO A 151 -10.30 2.88 -28.37
N ASP A 152 -10.18 1.99 -27.37
CA ASP A 152 -10.91 1.99 -26.11
C ASP A 152 -10.42 3.07 -25.11
N THR A 153 -10.92 3.04 -23.88
CA THR A 153 -10.53 4.02 -22.86
C THR A 153 -9.09 3.83 -22.35
N GLU A 154 -8.46 2.66 -22.51
CA GLU A 154 -7.08 2.44 -22.05
C GLU A 154 -6.05 3.03 -23.01
N SER A 155 -6.44 3.26 -24.27
CA SER A 155 -5.58 3.86 -25.30
C SER A 155 -4.99 5.24 -24.95
N VAL A 156 -5.59 5.97 -23.99
CA VAL A 156 -5.11 7.30 -23.54
C VAL A 156 -4.14 7.24 -22.36
N LEU A 157 -3.87 6.06 -21.81
CA LEU A 157 -3.00 5.92 -20.64
C LEU A 157 -1.52 5.97 -21.04
N THR A 158 -0.74 6.82 -20.36
CA THR A 158 0.72 6.84 -20.50
C THR A 158 1.37 5.78 -19.62
N GLN A 159 2.61 5.39 -19.94
CA GLN A 159 3.37 4.44 -19.10
C GLN A 159 3.53 4.92 -17.65
N GLU A 160 3.73 6.22 -17.44
CA GLU A 160 3.85 6.82 -16.10
C GLU A 160 2.58 6.62 -15.25
N MET A 161 1.41 6.56 -15.90
CA MET A 161 0.12 6.33 -15.24
C MET A 161 -0.11 4.84 -14.91
N LEU A 162 0.63 3.94 -15.55
CA LEU A 162 0.53 2.48 -15.41
C LEU A 162 1.60 1.87 -14.49
N GLU A 163 2.70 2.57 -14.24
CA GLU A 163 3.79 2.08 -13.40
C GLU A 163 3.41 1.97 -11.91
N PRO A 164 3.77 0.85 -11.22
CA PRO A 164 3.41 0.59 -9.83
C PRO A 164 4.14 1.44 -8.78
#